data_AF-A0AA96RRL5-F1
#
_entry.id   AF-A0AA96RRL5-F1
#
_cell.length_a   1.000
_cell.length_b   1.000
_cell.length_c   1.000
_cell.angle_alpha   90.00
_cell.angle_beta   90.00
_cell.angle_gamma   90.00
#
_symmetry.space_group_name_H-M   'P 1'
#
loop_
_entity.id
_entity.type
_entity.pdbx_description
1 polymer ?
#
loop_
_entity_poly.entity_id
_entity_poly.type
_entity_poly.pdbx_seq_one_letter_code
_entity_poly.pdbx_strand_id
1 'polypeptide(L)' 'MAVPKKRTSMLKKNIRKNVWKNRVYRASLKAFSLAKSISTGNSKSFLCNKEVIK' A
#
# COMPACT_ATOMS: atom_id res chain seq x y z
N MET A 1 -11.49 7.06 -32.85
CA MET A 1 -11.11 6.38 -31.59
C MET A 1 -11.54 4.93 -31.64
N ALA A 2 -10.72 4.00 -31.14
CA ALA A 2 -11.11 2.60 -31.06
C ALA A 2 -12.14 2.40 -29.92
N VAL A 3 -13.27 1.77 -30.24
CA VAL A 3 -14.36 1.48 -29.29
C VAL A 3 -14.35 -0.02 -28.99
N PRO A 4 -14.48 -0.43 -27.71
CA PRO A 4 -14.56 -1.85 -27.38
C PRO A 4 -15.81 -2.49 -27.99
N LYS A 5 -15.61 -3.50 -28.85
CA LYS A 5 -16.72 -4.20 -29.50
C LYS A 5 -17.59 -5.01 -28.54
N LYS A 6 -17.00 -5.47 -27.43
CA LYS A 6 -17.66 -6.29 -26.40
C LYS A 6 -17.18 -5.87 -25.01
N ARG A 7 -18.04 -6.05 -24.00
CA ARG A 7 -17.64 -5.86 -22.62
C ARG A 7 -16.64 -6.92 -22.19
N THR A 8 -15.72 -6.54 -21.31
CA THR A 8 -14.81 -7.49 -20.69
C THR A 8 -15.56 -8.39 -19.72
N SER A 9 -15.21 -9.68 -19.68
CA SER A 9 -15.82 -10.62 -18.73
C SER A 9 -15.56 -10.20 -17.29
N MET A 10 -16.41 -10.65 -16.37
CA MET A 10 -16.30 -10.29 -14.96
C MET A 10 -14.95 -10.71 -14.36
N LEU A 11 -14.48 -11.92 -14.69
CA LEU A 11 -13.18 -12.43 -14.27
C LEU A 11 -12.02 -11.54 -14.77
N LYS A 12 -11.99 -11.21 -16.08
CA LYS A 12 -10.94 -10.37 -16.67
C LYS A 12 -10.94 -8.94 -16.11
N LYS A 13 -12.10 -8.42 -15.70
CA LYS A 13 -12.21 -7.14 -15.00
C LYS A 13 -11.62 -7.24 -13.59
N ASN A 14 -11.96 -8.29 -12.84
CA ASN A 14 -11.51 -8.47 -11.47
C ASN A 14 -9.99 -8.71 -11.37
N ILE A 15 -9.40 -9.50 -12.28
CA ILE A 15 -7.95 -9.71 -12.35
C ILE A 15 -7.21 -8.37 -12.50
N ARG A 16 -7.66 -7.49 -13.40
CA ARG A 16 -7.06 -6.16 -13.58
C ARG A 16 -7.16 -5.30 -12.32
N LYS A 17 -8.28 -5.36 -11.59
CA LYS A 17 -8.41 -4.68 -10.28
C LYS A 17 -7.49 -5.26 -9.21
N ASN A 18 -7.32 -6.58 -9.18
CA ASN A 18 -6.45 -7.26 -8.21
C ASN A 18 -4.97 -6.88 -8.40
N VAL A 19 -4.51 -6.66 -9.63
CA VAL A 19 -3.15 -6.15 -9.88
C VAL A 19 -2.91 -4.81 -9.17
N TRP A 20 -3.88 -3.90 -9.18
CA TRP A 20 -3.78 -2.64 -8.46
C TRP A 20 -3.81 -2.84 -6.93
N LYS A 21 -4.71 -3.69 -6.42
CA LYS A 21 -4.80 -4.03 -4.99
C LYS A 21 -3.53 -4.68 -4.44
N ASN A 22 -2.87 -5.53 -5.22
CA ASN A 22 -1.61 -6.18 -4.83
C ASN A 22 -0.47 -5.16 -4.65
N ARG A 23 -0.46 -4.07 -5.41
CA ARG A 23 0.53 -2.99 -5.21
C ARG A 23 0.32 -2.30 -3.87
N VAL A 24 -0.94 -2.02 -3.52
CA VAL A 24 -1.31 -1.42 -2.23
C VAL A 24 -0.91 -2.34 -1.07
N TYR A 25 -1.16 -3.65 -1.18
CA TYR A 25 -0.78 -4.61 -0.16
C TYR A 25 0.73 -4.60 0.17
N ARG A 26 1.60 -4.49 -0.84
CA ARG A 26 3.05 -4.39 -0.61
C ARG A 26 3.44 -3.08 0.10
N ALA A 27 2.76 -1.98 -0.22
CA ALA A 27 2.99 -0.70 0.45
C ALA A 27 2.53 -0.74 1.91
N SER A 28 1.36 -1.34 2.20
CA SER A 28 0.84 -1.45 3.56
C SER A 28 1.72 -2.31 4.47
N LEU A 29 2.28 -3.41 3.95
CA LEU A 29 3.22 -4.24 4.73
C LEU A 29 4.48 -3.47 5.14
N LYS A 30 5.06 -2.70 4.21
CA LYS A 30 6.24 -1.87 4.50
C LYS A 30 5.91 -0.77 5.52
N ALA A 31 4.79 -0.09 5.33
CA ALA A 31 4.33 0.97 6.24
C ALA A 31 4.07 0.43 7.65
N PHE A 32 3.44 -0.74 7.78
CA PHE A 32 3.18 -1.37 9.07
C PHE A 32 4.47 -1.79 9.79
N SER A 33 5.40 -2.43 9.08
CA SER A 33 6.72 -2.78 9.63
C SER A 33 7.47 -1.54 10.11
N LEU A 34 7.44 -0.46 9.33
CA LEU A 34 8.04 0.82 9.69
C LEU A 34 7.40 1.43 10.94
N ALA A 35 6.06 1.46 11.01
CA ALA A 35 5.34 1.98 12.17
C ALA A 35 5.68 1.22 13.46
N LYS A 36 5.81 -0.11 13.40
CA LYS A 36 6.25 -0.91 14.55
C LYS A 36 7.68 -0.57 14.97
N SER A 37 8.60 -0.41 14.03
CA SER A 37 9.98 -0.02 14.31
C SER A 37 10.06 1.35 15.01
N ILE A 38 9.32 2.33 14.51
CA ILE A 38 9.24 3.68 15.10
C ILE A 38 8.63 3.64 16.49
N SER A 39 7.54 2.87 16.68
CA SER A 39 6.81 2.79 17.95
C SER A 39 7.67 2.30 19.12
N THR A 40 8.72 1.49 18.87
CA THR A 40 9.62 1.00 19.93
C THR A 40 10.62 2.05 20.41
N GLY A 41 10.83 3.14 19.66
CA GLY A 41 11.78 4.21 20.03
C GLY A 41 13.27 3.82 20.04
N ASN A 42 13.58 2.55 19.76
CA ASN A 42 14.94 2.00 19.76
C ASN A 42 15.72 2.30 18.47
N SER A 43 15.02 2.60 17.38
CA SER A 43 15.63 2.91 16.09
C SER A 43 16.19 4.34 16.10
N LYS A 44 17.53 4.46 16.05
CA LYS A 44 18.24 5.75 16.00
C LYS A 44 18.31 6.37 14.60
N SER A 45 18.04 5.58 13.56
CA SER A 45 18.11 5.99 12.16
C SER A 45 16.86 6.72 11.66
N PHE A 46 15.70 6.48 12.26
CA PHE A 46 14.44 7.13 11.89
C PHE A 46 14.21 8.32 12.80
N LEU A 47 14.33 9.53 12.27
CA LEU A 47 13.96 10.77 12.96
C LEU A 47 12.44 10.91 12.93
N CYS A 48 11.78 10.50 14.00
CA CYS A 48 10.40 10.86 14.26
C CYS A 48 10.40 11.85 15.42
N ASN A 49 9.88 13.06 15.19
CA ASN A 49 9.84 14.11 16.21
C ASN A 49 9.09 13.58 17.44
N LYS A 50 9.83 13.29 18.52
CA LYS A 50 9.29 12.78 19.80
C LYS A 50 8.47 13.85 20.56
N GLU A 51 8.49 15.09 20.08
CA GLU A 51 7.95 16.27 20.78
C GLU A 51 6.42 16.38 20.77
N VAL A 52 5.72 15.55 20.00
CA VAL A 52 4.24 15.60 19.88
C VAL A 52 3.53 14.76 20.97
N ILE A 53 4.27 13.99 21.78
CA ILE A 53 3.69 13.11 22.83
C ILE A 53 4.15 13.54 24.24
N LYS A 54 4.26 14.85 24.50
CA LYS A 54 4.33 15.36 25.88
C LYS A 54 2.93 15.71 26.37
#